data_AF-A0A9E5HC67-F1
#
_entry.id   AF-A0A9E5HC67-F1
#
_cell.length_a   1.000
_cell.length_b   1.000
_cell.length_c   1.000
_cell.angle_alpha   90.00
_cell.angle_beta   90.00
_cell.angle_gamma   90.00
#
_symmetry.space_group_name_H-M   'P 1'
#
loop_
_entity.id
_entity.type
_entity.pdbx_description
1 polymer ?
#
loop_
_entity_poly.entity_id
_entity_poly.type
_entity_poly.pdbx_seq_one_letter_code
_entity_poly.pdbx_strand_id
1 'polypeptide(L)' 'LSFKIHGNHLEGLAPSYKKYLDNYFRKALSLQSIPLRMIFEASDNPYAYKAKRVSTGLVTRRKIKNQLRKKLSSKN' A
#
# COMPACT_ATOMS: atom_id res chain seq x y z
N LEU A 1 6.01 -6.58 -26.13
CA LEU A 1 6.90 -5.85 -25.20
C LEU A 1 6.14 -5.50 -23.93
N SER A 2 6.71 -5.73 -22.75
CA SER A 2 6.02 -5.49 -21.46
C SER A 2 6.59 -4.28 -20.73
N PHE A 3 5.74 -3.32 -20.36
CA PHE A 3 6.09 -2.17 -19.55
C PHE A 3 5.49 -2.34 -18.15
N LYS A 4 6.34 -2.31 -17.12
CA LYS A 4 5.87 -2.24 -15.72
C LYS A 4 5.82 -0.80 -15.27
N ILE A 5 4.66 -0.39 -14.77
CA ILE A 5 4.45 0.90 -14.12
C ILE A 5 4.23 0.63 -12.64
N HIS A 6 5.13 1.20 -11.84
CA HIS A 6 5.01 1.25 -10.39
C HIS A 6 4.41 2.59 -9.98
N GLY A 7 3.49 2.57 -9.03
CA GLY A 7 2.82 3.78 -8.59
C GLY A 7 1.87 3.53 -7.42
N ASN A 8 1.40 4.63 -6.84
CA ASN A 8 0.41 4.60 -5.78
C ASN A 8 -1.00 4.57 -6.38
N HIS A 9 -1.91 3.83 -5.73
CA HIS A 9 -3.33 3.77 -6.09
C HIS A 9 -3.62 3.37 -7.56
N LEU A 10 -2.83 2.43 -8.10
CA LEU A 10 -3.02 1.95 -9.47
C LEU A 10 -4.28 1.10 -9.67
N GLU A 11 -4.86 0.59 -8.58
CA GLU A 11 -6.10 -0.18 -8.57
C GLU A 11 -7.33 0.66 -8.98
N GLY A 12 -7.31 1.97 -8.69
CA GLY A 12 -8.40 2.89 -9.02
C GLY A 12 -8.41 3.40 -10.46
N LEU A 13 -7.43 3.01 -11.30
CA LEU A 13 -7.39 3.49 -12.68
C LEU A 13 -8.54 2.90 -13.50
N ALA A 14 -9.34 3.81 -14.07
CA ALA A 14 -10.35 3.46 -15.06
C ALA A 14 -9.71 2.76 -16.27
N PRO A 15 -10.41 1.77 -16.88
CA PRO A 15 -9.92 1.08 -18.08
C PRO A 15 -9.60 2.04 -19.25
N SER A 16 -10.36 3.12 -19.38
CA SER A 16 -10.15 4.17 -20.38
C SER A 16 -8.78 4.85 -20.24
N TYR A 17 -8.36 5.13 -19.00
CA TYR A 17 -7.09 5.79 -18.73
C TYR A 17 -5.90 4.84 -18.98
N LYS A 18 -6.06 3.53 -18.69
CA LYS A 18 -5.05 2.52 -19.06
C LYS A 18 -4.84 2.46 -20.58
N LYS A 19 -5.92 2.54 -21.36
CA LYS A 19 -5.85 2.59 -22.84
C LYS A 19 -5.23 3.89 -23.35
N TYR A 20 -5.51 5.01 -22.70
CA TYR A 20 -4.86 6.29 -23.01
C TYR A 20 -3.34 6.19 -22.83
N LEU A 21 -2.87 5.65 -21.69
CA LEU A 21 -1.45 5.48 -21.42
C LEU A 21 -0.77 4.57 -22.46
N ASP A 22 -1.42 3.47 -22.83
CA ASP A 22 -0.91 2.55 -23.85
C ASP A 22 -0.67 3.29 -25.19
N ASN A 23 -1.69 4.03 -25.65
CA ASN A 23 -1.58 4.84 -26.87
C ASN A 23 -0.54 5.96 -26.76
N TYR A 24 -0.42 6.60 -25.60
CA TYR A 24 0.55 7.65 -25.35
C TYR A 24 1.98 7.12 -25.49
N PHE A 25 2.32 6.02 -24.80
CA PHE A 25 3.64 5.41 -24.88
C PHE A 25 3.95 4.85 -26.26
N ARG A 26 2.97 4.28 -26.96
CA ARG A 26 3.14 3.84 -28.36
C ARG A 26 3.54 4.98 -29.28
N LYS A 27 2.94 6.16 -29.11
CA LYS A 27 3.27 7.36 -29.90
C LYS A 27 4.62 7.95 -29.50
N ALA A 28 4.87 8.12 -28.20
CA ALA A 28 6.08 8.76 -27.69
C ALA A 28 7.35 7.98 -28.02
N LEU A 29 7.26 6.64 -28.06
CA LEU A 29 8.40 5.75 -28.32
C LEU A 29 8.41 5.19 -29.75
N SER A 30 7.52 5.65 -30.63
CA SER A 30 7.40 5.17 -32.01
C SER A 30 7.17 3.64 -32.14
N LEU A 31 6.48 3.03 -31.17
CA LEU A 31 6.21 1.59 -31.09
C LEU A 31 4.85 1.20 -31.70
N GLN A 32 4.42 1.91 -32.75
CA GLN A 32 3.05 1.84 -33.27
C GLN A 32 2.63 0.41 -33.69
N SER A 33 3.54 -0.33 -34.32
CA SER A 33 3.27 -1.67 -34.86
C SER A 33 3.49 -2.81 -33.85
N ILE A 34 3.98 -2.50 -32.65
CA ILE A 34 4.37 -3.53 -31.68
C ILE A 34 3.25 -3.70 -30.65
N PRO A 35 2.81 -4.93 -30.35
CA PRO A 35 1.90 -5.15 -29.23
C PRO A 35 2.60 -4.82 -27.91
N LEU A 36 2.13 -3.76 -27.26
CA LEU A 36 2.54 -3.31 -25.93
C LEU A 36 1.62 -3.96 -24.90
N ARG A 37 2.19 -4.52 -23.83
CA ARG A 37 1.47 -4.96 -22.63
C ARG A 37 1.89 -4.07 -21.48
N MET A 38 0.97 -3.29 -20.95
CA MET A 38 1.21 -2.50 -19.74
C MET A 38 0.78 -3.28 -18.50
N ILE A 39 1.67 -3.40 -17.53
CA ILE A 39 1.44 -4.04 -16.23
C ILE A 39 1.52 -2.95 -15.17
N PHE A 40 0.44 -2.79 -14.41
CA PHE A 40 0.37 -1.83 -13.32
C PHE A 40 0.55 -2.59 -12.01
N GLU A 41 1.67 -2.37 -11.33
CA GLU A 41 1.95 -2.99 -10.03
C GLU A 41 1.97 -1.90 -8.97
N ALA A 42 1.03 -2.00 -8.03
CA ALA A 42 1.10 -1.20 -6.82
C ALA A 42 2.35 -1.58 -6.03
N SER A 43 3.06 -0.58 -5.52
CA SER A 43 4.18 -0.81 -4.62
C SER A 43 3.67 -1.40 -3.31
N ASP A 44 4.19 -2.56 -2.95
CA ASP A 44 3.85 -3.21 -1.69
C ASP A 44 4.51 -2.44 -0.53
N ASN A 45 3.69 -1.86 0.35
CA ASN A 45 4.20 -1.01 1.42
C ASN A 45 4.54 -1.88 2.65
N PRO A 46 5.83 -2.03 3.02
CA PRO A 46 6.25 -2.88 4.14
C PRO A 46 5.73 -2.40 5.51
N TYR A 47 5.11 -1.22 5.56
CA TYR A 47 4.50 -0.65 6.76
C TYR A 47 2.97 -0.64 6.74
N ALA A 48 2.31 -1.08 5.66
CA ALA A 48 0.85 -1.11 5.57
C ALA A 48 0.22 -2.05 6.61
N TYR A 49 0.92 -3.14 6.95
CA TYR A 49 0.50 -4.11 7.96
C TYR A 49 0.95 -3.78 9.38
N LYS A 50 1.38 -2.55 9.67
CA LYS A 50 1.53 -2.14 11.08
C LYS A 50 0.15 -2.11 11.71
N ALA A 51 -0.14 -3.12 12.53
CA ALA A 51 -1.33 -3.17 13.37
C ALA A 51 -1.55 -1.78 13.97
N LYS A 52 -2.75 -1.21 13.76
CA LYS A 52 -3.11 0.10 14.29
C LYS A 52 -2.67 0.13 15.74
N ARG A 53 -1.70 1.00 16.09
CA ARG A 53 -1.40 1.28 17.49
C ARG A 53 -2.73 1.74 18.06
N VAL A 54 -3.38 0.91 18.88
CA VAL A 54 -4.62 1.31 19.55
C VAL A 54 -4.24 2.56 20.32
N SER A 55 -4.71 3.71 19.86
CA SER A 55 -4.51 4.97 20.54
C SER A 55 -5.39 4.92 21.78
N THR A 56 -4.88 4.26 22.82
CA THR A 56 -5.51 4.26 24.12
C THR A 56 -5.23 5.61 24.74
N GLY A 57 -6.27 6.27 25.23
CA GLY A 57 -6.14 7.50 26.01
C GLY A 57 -5.23 7.30 27.22
N LEU A 58 -4.73 8.40 27.79
CA LEU A 58 -3.82 8.39 28.94
C LEU A 58 -4.34 7.50 30.09
N VAL A 59 -5.65 7.57 30.36
CA VAL A 59 -6.33 6.82 31.42
C VAL A 59 -6.30 5.31 31.17
N THR A 60 -6.61 4.87 29.95
CA THR A 60 -6.62 3.44 29.59
C THR A 60 -5.22 2.85 29.62
N ARG A 61 -4.20 3.60 29.15
CA ARG A 61 -2.80 3.18 29.26
C ARG A 61 -2.36 3.00 30.71
N ARG A 62 -2.73 3.93 31.60
CA ARG A 62 -2.40 3.86 33.04
C ARG A 62 -3.07 2.67 33.72
N LYS A 63 -4.34 2.37 33.38
CA LYS A 63 -5.07 1.20 33.90
C LYS A 63 -4.39 -0.11 33.52
N ILE A 64 -4.01 -0.26 32.23
CA ILE A 64 -3.29 -1.44 31.74
C ILE A 64 -1.94 -1.60 32.47
N LYS A 65 -1.17 -0.52 32.62
CA LYS A 65 0.11 -0.53 33.34
C LYS A 65 -0.04 -0.98 34.79
N ASN A 66 -1.06 -0.47 35.49
CA ASN A 66 -1.32 -0.84 36.89
C ASN A 66 -1.75 -2.31 37.02
N GLN A 67 -2.58 -2.82 36.12
CA GLN A 67 -2.97 -4.24 36.09
C GLN A 67 -1.75 -5.14 35.85
N LEU A 68 -0.87 -4.79 34.92
CA LEU A 68 0.37 -5.52 34.67
C LEU A 68 1.27 -5.56 35.90
N ARG A 69 1.47 -4.43 36.59
CA ARG A 69 2.26 -4.37 37.83
C ARG A 69 1.69 -5.25 38.95
N LYS A 70 0.36 -5.26 39.12
CA LYS A 70 -0.30 -6.15 40.09
C LYS A 70 -0.06 -7.63 39.77
N LYS A 71 -0.18 -8.02 38.49
CA LYS A 71 0.07 -9.40 38.05
C LYS A 71 1.53 -9.83 38.25
N LEU A 72 2.48 -8.93 38.06
CA LEU A 72 3.90 -9.21 38.31
C LEU A 72 4.18 -9.34 39.81
N SER A 73 3.58 -8.47 40.62
CA SER A 73 3.71 -8.52 42.08
C SER A 73 3.04 -9.74 42.71
N SER A 74 2.02 -10.32 42.07
CA SER A 74 1.36 -11.55 42.55
C SER A 74 2.03 -12.83 42.05
N LYS A 75 3.02 -12.71 41.15
CA LYS A 75 3.72 -13.85 40.55
C LYS A 75 5.08 -14.11 41.22
N ASN A 76 5.59 -13.12 41.96
CA ASN A 76 6.65 -13.26 42.95
C ASN A 76 6.01 -13.45 44.34
#